data_AF-A0A7S1SQ43-F1
#
_entry.id   AF-A0A7S1SQ43-F1
#
_cell.length_a   1.000
_cell.length_b   1.000
_cell.length_c   1.000
_cell.angle_alpha   90.00
_cell.angle_beta   90.00
_cell.angle_gamma   90.00
#
_symmetry.space_group_name_H-M   'P 1'
#
loop_
_entity.id
_entity.type
_entity.pdbx_description
1 polymer ?
#
loop_
_entity_poly.entity_id
_entity_poly.type
_entity_poly.pdbx_seq_one_letter_code
_entity_poly.pdbx_strand_id
1 'polypeptide(L)'
;WRDSLLKGSPMKERLESRLRMVEQDREVIMAAGGSPIIKGAEATGLSLRWAAATLLSRAFYLELGAEDGAEPDDGGQLADDPELMAESWAAGGVGLDDPDGGAGAYSQLALVPWADLLNHSSAAGSQSVLAFDKESQCAVLRAHCDYKAGEEVFDSYGPSLSPSELLLDYGFVDPQNANHQVQLGWDALADARSDMNAELLRSVEALFGGISVVLSDSDGIDATSLACLRAACVTGEQLKEFGVSPRQLGDPSGAMAAMAYLSSPLSAAHERVVIEEALSRLASLEGQYGALPSAQDATGLIEGVDAVWILRQVELAR
;
A
#
# COMPACT_ATOMS: atom_id res chain seq x y z
N TRP A 1 16.63 15.98 -8.68
CA TRP A 1 15.61 15.28 -9.48
C TRP A 1 14.31 15.10 -8.70
N ARG A 2 14.33 14.59 -7.46
CA ARG A 2 13.10 14.41 -6.64
C ARG A 2 12.26 15.69 -6.53
N ASP A 3 12.87 16.79 -6.11
CA ASP A 3 12.18 18.08 -5.99
C ASP A 3 11.71 18.70 -7.30
N SER A 4 12.30 18.30 -8.43
CA SER A 4 11.95 18.83 -9.74
C SER A 4 10.89 17.97 -10.44
N LEU A 5 10.95 16.65 -10.30
CA LEU A 5 10.08 15.69 -11.00
C LEU A 5 8.84 15.30 -10.19
N LEU A 6 8.93 15.28 -8.85
CA LEU A 6 7.81 14.90 -7.98
C LEU A 6 7.17 16.13 -7.29
N LYS A 7 7.41 17.34 -7.81
CA LYS A 7 6.85 18.55 -7.20
C LYS A 7 5.32 18.53 -7.26
N GLY A 8 4.68 18.62 -6.10
CA GLY A 8 3.22 18.55 -5.97
C GLY A 8 2.66 17.12 -6.01
N SER A 9 3.50 16.10 -6.26
CA SER A 9 3.07 14.70 -6.27
C SER A 9 3.03 14.12 -4.84
N PRO A 10 1.96 13.39 -4.47
CA PRO A 10 1.86 12.57 -3.25
C PRO A 10 3.00 11.55 -3.14
N MET A 11 3.57 11.11 -4.28
CA MET A 11 4.72 10.22 -4.28
C MET A 11 5.95 10.85 -3.62
N LYS A 12 6.08 12.18 -3.66
CA LYS A 12 7.20 12.88 -3.02
C LYS A 12 7.21 12.64 -1.52
N GLU A 13 6.07 12.86 -0.87
CA GLU A 13 5.93 12.70 0.57
C GLU A 13 6.18 11.24 0.99
N ARG A 14 5.63 10.28 0.24
CA ARG A 14 5.88 8.85 0.46
C ARG A 14 7.37 8.50 0.37
N LEU A 15 8.04 8.97 -0.67
CA LEU A 15 9.48 8.76 -0.86
C LEU A 15 10.29 9.39 0.27
N GLU A 16 9.95 10.62 0.68
CA GLU A 16 10.61 11.31 1.78
C GLU A 16 10.36 10.63 3.13
N SER A 17 9.16 10.09 3.36
CA SER A 17 8.84 9.29 4.54
C SER A 17 9.70 8.03 4.61
N ARG A 18 9.79 7.26 3.52
CA ARG A 18 10.62 6.04 3.47
C ARG A 18 12.10 6.33 3.70
N LEU A 19 12.62 7.41 3.13
CA LEU A 19 14.00 7.83 3.36
C LEU A 19 14.26 8.25 4.81
N ARG A 20 13.28 8.89 5.47
CA ARG A 20 13.36 9.20 6.90
C ARG A 20 13.34 7.94 7.75
N MET A 21 12.47 6.96 7.43
CA MET A 21 12.41 5.68 8.15
C MET A 21 13.77 4.95 8.11
N VAL A 22 14.39 4.84 6.92
CA VAL A 22 15.71 4.19 6.81
C VAL A 22 16.80 4.92 7.62
N GLU A 23 16.71 6.24 7.73
CA GLU A 23 17.65 7.01 8.55
C GLU A 23 17.40 6.80 10.05
N GLN A 24 16.14 6.74 10.48
CA GLN A 24 15.76 6.43 11.85
C GLN A 24 16.20 5.01 12.25
N ASP A 25 15.97 4.02 11.38
CA ASP A 25 16.42 2.65 11.59
C ASP A 25 17.94 2.59 11.75
N ARG A 26 18.68 3.36 10.95
CA ARG A 26 20.14 3.49 11.07
C ARG A 26 20.53 4.00 12.44
N GLU A 27 19.91 5.08 12.91
CA GLU A 27 20.22 5.65 14.22
C GLU A 27 19.95 4.64 15.36
N VAL A 28 18.83 3.93 15.30
CA VAL A 28 18.46 2.89 16.27
C VAL A 28 19.44 1.72 16.25
N ILE A 29 19.76 1.18 15.07
CA ILE A 29 20.71 0.06 14.91
C ILE A 29 22.10 0.45 15.43
N MET A 30 22.56 1.67 15.13
CA MET A 30 23.85 2.15 15.60
C MET A 30 23.87 2.36 17.12
N ALA A 31 22.79 2.90 17.70
CA ALA A 31 22.65 3.07 19.14
C ALA A 31 22.61 1.71 19.89
N ALA A 32 22.02 0.68 19.26
CA ALA A 32 21.99 -0.69 19.78
C ALA A 32 23.34 -1.43 19.65
N GLY A 33 24.38 -0.81 19.10
CA GLY A 33 25.68 -1.45 18.90
C GLY A 33 25.71 -2.39 17.71
N GLY A 34 25.03 -2.04 16.60
CA GLY A 34 25.00 -2.85 15.38
C GLY A 34 26.35 -3.04 14.68
N SER A 35 27.34 -2.17 14.91
CA SER A 35 28.67 -2.26 14.27
C SER A 35 29.44 -3.57 14.58
N PRO A 36 29.46 -4.11 15.81
CA PRO A 36 30.08 -5.41 16.09
C PRO A 36 29.30 -6.65 15.65
N ILE A 37 28.03 -6.55 15.23
CA ILE A 37 27.21 -7.71 14.80
C ILE A 37 27.67 -8.22 13.43
N ILE A 38 28.05 -7.31 12.53
CA ILE A 38 28.58 -7.67 11.22
C ILE A 38 30.09 -7.87 11.36
N LYS A 39 30.53 -9.12 11.56
CA LYS A 39 31.96 -9.47 11.63
C LYS A 39 32.70 -8.96 10.38
N GLY A 40 33.42 -7.84 10.53
CA GLY A 40 34.32 -7.31 9.51
C GLY A 40 33.72 -6.29 8.54
N ALA A 41 32.52 -5.76 8.75
CA ALA A 41 31.99 -4.66 7.95
C ALA A 41 31.29 -3.59 8.79
N GLU A 42 31.47 -2.32 8.42
CA GLU A 42 30.83 -1.20 9.08
C GLU A 42 29.39 -1.04 8.57
N ALA A 43 28.44 -0.88 9.49
CA ALA A 43 27.05 -0.55 9.18
C ALA A 43 26.95 0.91 8.70
N THR A 44 27.28 1.15 7.44
CA THR A 44 27.18 2.48 6.82
C THR A 44 25.72 2.78 6.44
N GLY A 45 25.38 4.06 6.30
CA GLY A 45 24.07 4.46 5.78
C GLY A 45 23.78 3.93 4.37
N LEU A 46 24.82 3.69 3.56
CA LEU A 46 24.69 3.06 2.25
C LEU A 46 24.31 1.57 2.39
N SER A 47 24.95 0.85 3.30
CA SER A 47 24.68 -0.58 3.54
C SER A 47 23.24 -0.81 3.99
N LEU A 48 22.71 0.04 4.89
CA LEU A 48 21.32 -0.07 5.33
C LEU A 48 20.33 0.27 4.23
N ARG A 49 20.58 1.33 3.44
CA ARG A 49 19.73 1.66 2.29
C ARG A 49 19.71 0.53 1.26
N TRP A 50 20.86 -0.07 0.99
CA TRP A 50 20.96 -1.22 0.10
C TRP A 50 20.18 -2.43 0.64
N ALA A 51 20.32 -2.74 1.93
CA ALA A 51 19.59 -3.83 2.57
C ALA A 51 18.07 -3.59 2.56
N ALA A 52 17.63 -2.39 2.93
CA ALA A 52 16.22 -2.01 2.90
C ALA A 52 15.63 -2.09 1.48
N ALA A 53 16.34 -1.57 0.48
CA ALA A 53 15.92 -1.67 -0.93
C ALA A 53 15.87 -3.12 -1.41
N THR A 54 16.81 -3.96 -0.97
CA THR A 54 16.83 -5.39 -1.31
C THR A 54 15.63 -6.11 -0.72
N LEU A 55 15.36 -5.92 0.58
CA LEU A 55 14.20 -6.53 1.24
C LEU A 55 12.90 -6.05 0.60
N LEU A 56 12.76 -4.74 0.35
CA LEU A 56 11.56 -4.17 -0.25
C LEU A 56 11.27 -4.70 -1.66
N SER A 57 12.30 -4.91 -2.48
CA SER A 57 12.13 -5.28 -3.89
C SER A 57 12.25 -6.78 -4.19
N ARG A 58 12.74 -7.59 -3.24
CA ARG A 58 13.07 -9.02 -3.49
C ARG A 58 12.55 -9.99 -2.44
N ALA A 59 11.96 -9.50 -1.34
CA ALA A 59 11.38 -10.39 -0.34
C ALA A 59 9.92 -10.72 -0.66
N PHE A 60 9.51 -11.92 -0.26
CA PHE A 60 8.17 -12.46 -0.46
C PHE A 60 7.54 -12.78 0.89
N TYR A 61 6.24 -12.58 1.00
CA TYR A 61 5.45 -13.10 2.11
C TYR A 61 5.03 -14.53 1.79
N LEU A 62 5.44 -15.48 2.63
CA LEU A 62 5.11 -16.90 2.48
C LEU A 62 4.33 -17.39 3.71
N GLU A 63 3.23 -18.07 3.46
CA GLU A 63 2.44 -18.73 4.49
C GLU A 63 3.10 -20.04 4.95
N LEU A 64 4.05 -19.90 5.87
CA LEU A 64 4.68 -21.04 6.51
C LEU A 64 3.75 -21.54 7.62
N GLY A 65 3.20 -22.74 7.45
CA GLY A 65 2.41 -23.40 8.49
C GLY A 65 3.24 -23.65 9.75
N ALA A 66 2.59 -23.78 10.91
CA ALA A 66 3.25 -24.31 12.10
C ALA A 66 3.72 -25.76 11.84
N GLU A 67 4.90 -26.12 12.33
CA GLU A 67 5.42 -27.50 12.26
C GLU A 67 4.40 -28.47 12.89
N ASP A 68 4.18 -29.59 12.20
CA ASP A 68 3.13 -30.58 12.47
C ASP A 68 3.00 -30.99 13.95
N GLY A 69 1.78 -30.84 14.45
CA GLY A 69 1.35 -31.34 15.76
C GLY A 69 -0.16 -31.22 16.01
N ALA A 70 -0.89 -30.45 15.20
CA ALA A 70 -2.36 -30.37 15.25
C ALA A 70 -2.96 -31.19 14.10
N GLU A 71 -3.86 -32.12 14.43
CA GLU A 71 -4.64 -32.86 13.44
C GLU A 71 -5.47 -31.90 12.57
N PRO A 72 -5.73 -32.26 11.29
CA PRO A 72 -6.49 -31.41 10.40
C PRO A 72 -7.94 -31.31 10.89
N ASP A 73 -8.38 -30.10 11.24
CA ASP A 73 -9.80 -29.81 11.42
C ASP A 73 -10.47 -29.84 10.04
N ASP A 74 -11.43 -30.74 9.90
CA ASP A 74 -12.30 -30.90 8.73
C ASP A 74 -13.24 -29.69 8.67
N GLY A 75 -12.75 -28.59 8.08
CA GLY A 75 -13.37 -27.29 8.22
C GLY A 75 -13.23 -26.38 7.00
N GLY A 76 -13.69 -26.83 5.83
CA GLY A 76 -14.26 -25.93 4.82
C GLY A 76 -13.30 -25.28 3.83
N GLN A 77 -13.64 -25.46 2.55
CA GLN A 77 -13.13 -24.71 1.41
C GLN A 77 -13.24 -23.19 1.64
N LEU A 78 -12.11 -22.52 1.87
CA LEU A 78 -11.98 -21.10 1.57
C LEU A 78 -11.30 -20.98 0.21
N ALA A 79 -12.17 -20.95 -0.79
CA ALA A 79 -11.86 -20.73 -2.18
C ALA A 79 -11.39 -19.29 -2.42
N ASP A 80 -10.39 -19.15 -3.29
CA ASP A 80 -10.41 -18.24 -4.44
C ASP A 80 -11.05 -16.85 -4.23
N ASP A 81 -10.59 -16.07 -3.24
CA ASP A 81 -10.93 -14.65 -3.13
C ASP A 81 -9.70 -13.75 -3.43
N PRO A 82 -9.64 -13.11 -4.61
CA PRO A 82 -8.56 -12.20 -4.98
C PRO A 82 -8.48 -10.94 -4.11
N GLU A 83 -9.58 -10.53 -3.46
CA GLU A 83 -9.63 -9.29 -2.67
C GLU A 83 -8.88 -9.46 -1.34
N LEU A 84 -9.02 -10.60 -0.67
CA LEU A 84 -8.29 -10.92 0.57
C LEU A 84 -6.77 -10.98 0.38
N MET A 85 -6.32 -11.42 -0.79
CA MET A 85 -4.90 -11.43 -1.15
C MET A 85 -4.38 -10.03 -1.42
N ALA A 86 -5.18 -9.11 -1.99
CA ALA A 86 -4.77 -7.72 -2.20
C ALA A 86 -4.73 -6.92 -0.87
N GLU A 87 -5.63 -7.23 0.06
CA GLU A 87 -5.65 -6.62 1.40
C GLU A 87 -4.42 -6.99 2.23
N SER A 88 -3.83 -8.17 2.02
CA SER A 88 -2.57 -8.57 2.69
C SER A 88 -1.37 -7.71 2.28
N TRP A 89 -1.45 -6.97 1.17
CA TRP A 89 -0.40 -6.05 0.72
C TRP A 89 -0.67 -4.61 1.21
N ALA A 90 -1.96 -4.23 1.31
CA ALA A 90 -2.38 -2.90 1.75
C ALA A 90 -2.35 -2.74 3.28
N ALA A 91 -2.58 -3.83 4.02
CA ALA A 91 -2.48 -3.83 5.47
C ALA A 91 -1.01 -4.00 5.90
N GLY A 92 -0.33 -2.89 6.17
CA GLY A 92 0.90 -2.86 6.98
C GLY A 92 0.70 -3.31 8.44
N GLY A 93 -0.23 -4.23 8.68
CA GLY A 93 -0.52 -4.85 9.96
C GLY A 93 0.27 -6.15 10.07
N VAL A 94 1.40 -6.07 10.77
CA VAL A 94 1.92 -7.22 11.52
C VAL A 94 0.75 -7.87 12.25
N GLY A 95 0.44 -9.12 11.91
CA GLY A 95 -0.41 -9.97 12.73
C GLY A 95 0.27 -10.16 14.08
N LEU A 96 0.03 -9.22 14.99
CA LEU A 96 0.34 -9.37 16.40
C LEU A 96 -0.65 -10.40 16.93
N ASP A 97 -0.08 -11.55 17.29
CA ASP A 97 -0.61 -12.54 18.23
C ASP A 97 -2.12 -12.73 18.15
N ASP A 98 -2.58 -13.68 17.34
CA ASP A 98 -3.85 -14.36 17.60
C ASP A 98 -3.74 -15.02 18.99
N PRO A 99 -4.44 -14.50 20.02
CA PRO A 99 -4.32 -15.01 21.38
C PRO A 99 -5.12 -16.31 21.57
N ASP A 100 -5.86 -16.75 20.55
CA ASP A 100 -6.77 -17.90 20.60
C ASP A 100 -6.25 -19.13 19.84
N GLY A 101 -4.92 -19.36 19.84
CA GLY A 101 -4.33 -20.71 19.74
C GLY A 101 -4.77 -21.59 18.57
N GLY A 102 -5.32 -21.03 17.50
CA GLY A 102 -5.55 -21.72 16.25
C GLY A 102 -4.19 -21.89 15.56
N ALA A 103 -3.92 -23.07 15.02
CA ALA A 103 -2.75 -23.31 14.17
C ALA A 103 -2.91 -22.57 12.83
N GLY A 104 -2.91 -21.24 12.88
CA GLY A 104 -2.96 -20.37 11.72
C GLY A 104 -1.62 -20.37 11.00
N ALA A 105 -1.66 -20.34 9.68
CA ALA A 105 -0.45 -20.07 8.91
C ALA A 105 0.07 -18.68 9.28
N TYR A 106 1.33 -18.59 9.71
CA TYR A 106 1.95 -17.30 9.94
C TYR A 106 2.65 -16.87 8.65
N SER A 107 2.28 -15.70 8.13
CA SER A 107 2.98 -15.11 6.99
C SER A 107 4.37 -14.65 7.42
N GLN A 108 5.42 -15.16 6.74
CA GLN A 108 6.80 -14.79 7.01
C GLN A 108 7.44 -14.14 5.78
N LEU A 109 8.23 -13.10 6.02
CA LEU A 109 9.02 -12.46 4.98
C LEU A 109 10.27 -13.30 4.69
N ALA A 110 10.47 -13.69 3.43
CA ALA A 110 11.58 -14.53 2.99
C ALA A 110 12.23 -14.02 1.70
N LEU A 111 13.55 -14.10 1.62
CA LEU A 111 14.27 -14.02 0.35
C LEU A 111 14.32 -15.42 -0.25
N VAL A 112 13.83 -15.57 -1.48
CA VAL A 112 13.72 -16.87 -2.14
C VAL A 112 14.65 -16.88 -3.37
N PRO A 113 15.87 -17.42 -3.24
CA PRO A 113 16.82 -17.46 -4.34
C PRO A 113 16.21 -18.14 -5.56
N TRP A 114 16.58 -17.67 -6.75
CA TRP A 114 16.05 -18.09 -8.05
C TRP A 114 14.68 -17.52 -8.38
N ALA A 115 13.72 -17.58 -7.44
CA ALA A 115 12.42 -16.95 -7.64
C ALA A 115 12.58 -15.42 -7.72
N ASP A 116 13.44 -14.85 -6.86
CA ASP A 116 13.76 -13.43 -6.82
C ASP A 116 14.51 -12.89 -8.05
N LEU A 117 14.90 -13.74 -9.01
CA LEU A 117 15.51 -13.33 -10.28
C LEU A 117 14.49 -13.09 -11.39
N LEU A 118 13.26 -13.60 -11.25
CA LEU A 118 12.22 -13.38 -12.24
C LEU A 118 11.80 -11.91 -12.19
N ASN A 119 11.47 -11.36 -13.37
CA ASN A 119 10.91 -10.02 -13.47
C ASN A 119 9.38 -10.10 -13.40
N HIS A 120 8.78 -9.01 -12.93
CA HIS A 120 7.34 -8.84 -12.95
C HIS A 120 6.79 -8.66 -14.37
N SER A 121 5.59 -9.18 -14.60
CA SER A 121 4.71 -8.77 -15.68
C SER A 121 3.34 -8.38 -15.13
N SER A 122 2.81 -7.21 -15.50
CA SER A 122 1.44 -6.81 -15.15
C SER A 122 0.36 -7.63 -15.86
N ALA A 123 0.73 -8.45 -16.85
CA ALA A 123 -0.17 -9.46 -17.41
C ALA A 123 -0.25 -10.74 -16.56
N ALA A 124 0.66 -10.92 -15.60
CA ALA A 124 0.68 -12.06 -14.70
C ALA A 124 -0.30 -11.85 -13.53
N GLY A 125 -1.31 -12.73 -13.45
CA GLY A 125 -2.34 -12.68 -12.41
C GLY A 125 -1.88 -13.27 -11.08
N SER A 126 -2.82 -13.37 -10.12
CA SER A 126 -2.59 -13.90 -8.77
C SER A 126 -2.05 -15.33 -8.77
N GLN A 127 -2.41 -16.14 -9.76
CA GLN A 127 -1.90 -17.51 -9.91
C GLN A 127 -0.38 -17.61 -10.11
N SER A 128 0.25 -16.51 -10.52
CA SER A 128 1.69 -16.43 -10.82
C SER A 128 2.47 -15.66 -9.76
N VAL A 129 1.84 -15.36 -8.62
CA VAL A 129 2.52 -14.93 -7.40
C VAL A 129 3.20 -16.14 -6.75
N LEU A 130 4.39 -15.95 -6.19
CA LEU A 130 5.11 -16.99 -5.47
C LEU A 130 4.29 -17.44 -4.26
N ALA A 131 4.02 -18.74 -4.17
CA ALA A 131 3.30 -19.32 -3.04
C ALA A 131 4.16 -20.39 -2.35
N PHE A 132 3.86 -20.68 -1.09
CA PHE A 132 4.46 -21.82 -0.40
C PHE A 132 3.52 -23.02 -0.47
N ASP A 133 3.98 -24.11 -1.08
CA ASP A 133 3.26 -25.38 -1.07
C ASP A 133 3.65 -26.18 0.18
N LYS A 134 2.69 -26.34 1.09
CA LYS A 134 2.87 -27.05 2.36
C LYS A 134 3.10 -28.54 2.17
N GLU A 135 2.56 -29.17 1.12
CA GLU A 135 2.74 -30.60 0.90
C GLU A 135 4.17 -30.91 0.46
N SER A 136 4.70 -30.16 -0.51
CA SER A 136 6.08 -30.32 -0.96
C SER A 136 7.12 -29.55 -0.15
N GLN A 137 6.69 -28.71 0.80
CA GLN A 137 7.54 -27.80 1.59
C GLN A 137 8.45 -26.93 0.71
N CYS A 138 7.92 -26.46 -0.43
CA CYS A 138 8.66 -25.71 -1.44
C CYS A 138 7.94 -24.41 -1.81
N ALA A 139 8.72 -23.39 -2.18
CA ALA A 139 8.17 -22.23 -2.86
C ALA A 139 7.85 -22.62 -4.33
N VAL A 140 6.64 -22.31 -4.78
CA VAL A 140 6.10 -22.71 -6.08
C VAL A 140 5.64 -21.49 -6.85
N LEU A 141 6.04 -21.42 -8.12
CA LEU A 141 5.56 -20.47 -9.11
C LEU A 141 4.84 -21.22 -10.23
N ARG A 142 3.76 -20.62 -10.73
CA ARG A 142 3.07 -21.11 -11.92
C ARG A 142 3.25 -20.09 -13.05
N ALA A 143 3.61 -20.58 -14.22
CA ALA A 143 3.72 -19.76 -15.41
C ALA A 143 2.38 -19.07 -15.71
N HIS A 144 2.41 -17.77 -15.97
CA HIS A 144 1.19 -17.01 -16.29
C HIS A 144 0.71 -17.26 -17.72
N CYS A 145 1.60 -17.75 -18.61
CA CYS A 145 1.31 -18.11 -19.98
C CYS A 145 2.25 -19.22 -20.48
N ASP A 146 2.01 -19.72 -21.69
CA ASP A 146 2.89 -20.67 -22.38
C ASP A 146 4.12 -19.93 -22.93
N TYR A 147 5.30 -20.26 -22.39
CA TYR A 147 6.58 -19.73 -22.87
C TYR A 147 7.23 -20.63 -23.92
N LYS A 148 7.82 -20.02 -24.95
CA LYS A 148 8.70 -20.71 -25.91
C LYS A 148 10.14 -20.71 -25.41
N ALA A 149 10.93 -21.68 -25.90
CA ALA A 149 12.35 -21.72 -25.60
C ALA A 149 13.06 -20.42 -26.02
N GLY A 150 13.75 -19.79 -25.06
CA GLY A 150 14.45 -18.52 -25.25
C GLY A 150 13.63 -17.27 -24.90
N GLU A 151 12.34 -17.41 -24.57
CA GLU A 151 11.54 -16.32 -23.99
C GLU A 151 11.89 -16.12 -22.51
N GLU A 152 11.80 -14.88 -22.05
CA GLU A 152 11.92 -14.53 -20.65
C GLU A 152 10.70 -15.00 -19.87
N VAL A 153 10.92 -15.52 -18.67
CA VAL A 153 9.86 -15.98 -17.77
C VAL A 153 9.64 -14.93 -16.70
N PHE A 154 8.40 -14.52 -16.56
CA PHE A 154 7.93 -13.52 -15.59
C PHE A 154 7.07 -14.16 -14.51
N ASP A 155 7.10 -13.54 -13.33
CA ASP A 155 6.17 -13.77 -12.24
C ASP A 155 5.22 -12.57 -12.05
N SER A 156 4.36 -12.67 -11.04
CA SER A 156 3.59 -11.53 -10.56
C SER A 156 4.13 -11.11 -9.20
N TYR A 157 4.62 -9.88 -9.10
CA TYR A 157 4.95 -9.24 -7.83
C TYR A 157 3.70 -8.81 -7.07
N GLY A 158 2.49 -9.03 -7.60
CA GLY A 158 1.25 -8.52 -7.04
C GLY A 158 0.40 -7.92 -8.16
N PRO A 159 -0.74 -8.54 -8.53
CA PRO A 159 -1.55 -8.10 -9.67
C PRO A 159 -2.26 -6.76 -9.43
N SER A 160 -2.39 -6.34 -8.16
CA SER A 160 -3.00 -5.08 -7.74
C SER A 160 -1.99 -3.96 -7.49
N LEU A 161 -0.71 -4.16 -7.83
CA LEU A 161 0.29 -3.09 -7.69
C LEU A 161 0.08 -2.03 -8.76
N SER A 162 0.09 -0.78 -8.32
CA SER A 162 0.05 0.37 -9.23
C SER A 162 1.42 0.70 -9.79
N PRO A 163 1.48 1.49 -10.88
CA PRO A 163 2.75 1.96 -11.41
C PRO A 163 3.57 2.78 -10.39
N SER A 164 2.90 3.48 -9.48
CA SER A 164 3.55 4.25 -8.40
C SER A 164 4.17 3.35 -7.34
N GLU A 165 3.50 2.25 -6.99
CA GLU A 165 4.01 1.23 -6.06
C GLU A 165 5.17 0.46 -6.70
N LEU A 166 5.04 0.02 -7.95
CA LEU A 166 6.15 -0.59 -8.69
C LEU A 166 7.41 0.30 -8.67
N LEU A 167 7.24 1.61 -8.88
CA LEU A 167 8.38 2.53 -8.85
C LEU A 167 8.99 2.68 -7.46
N LEU A 168 8.16 2.82 -6.43
CA LEU A 168 8.62 3.10 -5.07
C LEU A 168 9.17 1.85 -4.37
N ASP A 169 8.58 0.68 -4.62
CA ASP A 169 8.92 -0.60 -3.98
C ASP A 169 9.98 -1.38 -4.76
N TYR A 170 9.90 -1.38 -6.09
CA TYR A 170 10.73 -2.21 -6.94
C TYR A 170 11.67 -1.43 -7.86
N GLY A 171 11.52 -0.10 -7.96
CA GLY A 171 12.43 0.76 -8.70
C GLY A 171 12.22 0.73 -10.22
N PHE A 172 11.09 0.23 -10.71
CA PHE A 172 10.75 0.20 -12.13
C PHE A 172 9.27 0.48 -12.35
N VAL A 173 8.86 0.59 -13.61
CA VAL A 173 7.45 0.66 -13.98
C VAL A 173 7.20 -0.23 -15.18
N ASP A 174 6.08 -0.95 -15.16
CA ASP A 174 5.59 -1.68 -16.31
C ASP A 174 4.65 -0.80 -17.16
N PRO A 175 4.99 -0.47 -18.42
CA PRO A 175 4.11 0.28 -19.32
C PRO A 175 2.79 -0.42 -19.65
N GLN A 176 2.68 -1.73 -19.41
CA GLN A 176 1.46 -2.52 -19.61
C GLN A 176 0.54 -2.49 -18.38
N ASN A 177 1.01 -1.95 -17.25
CA ASN A 177 0.19 -1.83 -16.04
C ASN A 177 -0.95 -0.84 -16.28
N ALA A 178 -2.18 -1.35 -16.22
CA ALA A 178 -3.40 -0.57 -16.36
C ALA A 178 -4.04 -0.20 -15.00
N ASN A 179 -3.44 -0.62 -13.89
CA ASN A 179 -3.93 -0.36 -12.54
C ASN A 179 -3.46 1.01 -12.04
N HIS A 180 -3.91 2.05 -12.73
CA HIS A 180 -3.65 3.44 -12.33
C HIS A 180 -4.49 3.77 -11.10
N GLN A 181 -3.80 3.89 -9.96
CA GLN A 181 -4.39 4.39 -8.72
C GLN A 181 -3.49 5.43 -8.09
N VAL A 182 -4.11 6.40 -7.42
CA VAL A 182 -3.44 7.39 -6.58
C VAL A 182 -3.91 7.19 -5.15
N GLN A 183 -2.96 7.19 -4.24
CA GLN A 183 -3.19 7.07 -2.81
C GLN A 183 -2.91 8.42 -2.15
N LEU A 184 -3.95 9.03 -1.58
CA LEU A 184 -3.93 10.34 -0.93
C LEU A 184 -4.24 10.22 0.56
N GLY A 185 -3.89 11.22 1.37
CA GLY A 185 -4.49 11.37 2.70
C GLY A 185 -5.96 11.77 2.58
N TRP A 186 -6.80 11.41 3.56
CA TRP A 186 -8.21 11.85 3.55
C TRP A 186 -8.32 13.38 3.63
N ASP A 187 -7.37 14.02 4.31
CA ASP A 187 -7.25 15.47 4.52
C ASP A 187 -6.85 16.22 3.24
N ALA A 188 -6.33 15.50 2.24
CA ALA A 188 -6.14 16.04 0.90
C ALA A 188 -7.47 16.24 0.16
N LEU A 189 -8.53 15.51 0.55
CA LEU A 189 -9.82 15.46 -0.16
C LEU A 189 -11.00 16.02 0.64
N ALA A 190 -10.85 16.20 1.94
CA ALA A 190 -11.89 16.81 2.77
C ALA A 190 -11.29 17.51 3.99
N ASP A 191 -11.86 18.64 4.37
CA ASP A 191 -11.63 19.21 5.70
C ASP A 191 -12.57 18.55 6.71
N ALA A 192 -12.03 18.19 7.87
CA ALA A 192 -12.86 17.73 8.98
C ALA A 192 -13.84 18.84 9.39
N ARG A 193 -15.15 18.54 9.34
CA ARG A 193 -16.21 19.50 9.62
C ARG A 193 -16.19 20.05 11.05
N SER A 194 -15.63 19.29 12.00
CA SER A 194 -15.46 19.69 13.39
C SER A 194 -14.30 18.94 14.05
N ASP A 195 -13.87 19.39 15.23
CA ASP A 195 -12.86 18.70 16.05
C ASP A 195 -13.24 17.24 16.35
N MET A 196 -14.54 16.95 16.43
CA MET A 196 -15.04 15.59 16.67
C MET A 196 -14.85 14.68 15.45
N ASN A 197 -15.01 15.23 14.24
CA ASN A 197 -14.72 14.51 12.99
C ASN A 197 -13.21 14.28 12.85
N ALA A 198 -12.40 15.28 13.18
CA ALA A 198 -10.94 15.18 13.13
C ALA A 198 -10.39 14.14 14.13
N GLU A 199 -10.95 14.09 15.34
CA GLU A 199 -10.60 13.06 16.32
C GLU A 199 -11.03 11.66 15.84
N LEU A 200 -12.24 11.51 15.28
CA LEU A 200 -12.66 10.23 14.69
C LEU A 200 -11.66 9.74 13.64
N LEU A 201 -11.31 10.59 12.69
CA LEU A 201 -10.36 10.23 11.64
C LEU A 201 -8.97 9.90 12.19
N ARG A 202 -8.46 10.67 13.16
CA ARG A 202 -7.20 10.35 13.84
C ARG A 202 -7.23 9.01 14.59
N SER A 203 -8.35 8.66 15.20
CA SER A 203 -8.49 7.36 15.87
C SER A 203 -8.54 6.23 14.87
N VAL A 204 -9.20 6.41 13.72
CA VAL A 204 -9.17 5.46 12.61
C VAL A 204 -7.75 5.33 12.05
N GLU A 205 -7.04 6.44 11.81
CA GLU A 205 -5.63 6.41 11.39
C GLU A 205 -4.74 5.63 12.38
N ALA A 206 -4.92 5.85 13.68
CA ALA A 206 -4.16 5.14 14.70
C ALA A 206 -4.42 3.63 14.69
N LEU A 207 -5.64 3.19 14.33
CA LEU A 207 -6.00 1.77 14.24
C LEU A 207 -5.36 1.07 13.05
N PHE A 208 -5.38 1.74 11.89
CA PHE A 208 -4.92 1.15 10.64
C PHE A 208 -3.45 1.48 10.30
N GLY A 209 -2.76 2.23 11.17
CA GLY A 209 -1.41 2.72 10.90
C GLY A 209 -1.34 3.80 9.82
N GLY A 210 -2.47 4.47 9.59
CA GLY A 210 -2.70 5.46 8.54
C GLY A 210 -4.03 5.21 7.81
N ILE A 211 -4.54 6.23 7.12
CA ILE A 211 -5.64 6.11 6.17
C ILE A 211 -5.13 6.65 4.85
N SER A 212 -5.28 5.88 3.78
CA SER A 212 -5.11 6.40 2.44
C SER A 212 -6.40 6.29 1.67
N VAL A 213 -6.83 7.40 1.07
CA VAL A 213 -7.89 7.39 0.07
C VAL A 213 -7.31 6.89 -1.25
N VAL A 214 -7.86 5.79 -1.76
CA VAL A 214 -7.51 5.24 -3.07
C VAL A 214 -8.46 5.79 -4.11
N LEU A 215 -7.90 6.36 -5.18
CA LEU A 215 -8.63 6.73 -6.38
C LEU A 215 -8.10 5.91 -7.54
N SER A 216 -8.97 5.15 -8.20
CA SER A 216 -8.65 4.40 -9.41
C SER A 216 -9.42 4.93 -10.63
N ASP A 217 -8.85 4.74 -11.81
CA ASP A 217 -9.50 5.13 -13.07
C ASP A 217 -10.80 4.34 -13.33
N SER A 218 -10.83 3.07 -12.92
CA SER A 218 -11.95 2.15 -13.19
C SER A 218 -13.11 2.34 -12.21
N ASP A 219 -12.81 2.51 -10.92
CA ASP A 219 -13.79 2.39 -9.83
C ASP A 219 -13.98 3.70 -9.07
N GLY A 220 -13.12 4.70 -9.32
CA GLY A 220 -13.15 5.98 -8.63
C GLY A 220 -12.67 5.83 -7.19
N ILE A 221 -13.46 6.37 -6.25
CA ILE A 221 -13.16 6.30 -4.81
C ILE A 221 -13.76 5.03 -4.23
N ASP A 222 -12.95 4.18 -3.60
CA ASP A 222 -13.43 2.94 -2.99
C ASP A 222 -14.35 3.19 -1.76
N ALA A 223 -15.04 2.14 -1.32
CA ALA A 223 -16.03 2.23 -0.25
C ALA A 223 -15.44 2.66 1.11
N THR A 224 -14.23 2.20 1.43
CA THR A 224 -13.53 2.54 2.69
C THR A 224 -13.12 4.00 2.66
N SER A 225 -12.56 4.45 1.54
CA SER A 225 -12.24 5.85 1.29
C SER A 225 -13.47 6.76 1.39
N LEU A 226 -14.60 6.37 0.77
CA LEU A 226 -15.86 7.11 0.90
C LEU A 226 -16.36 7.17 2.34
N ALA A 227 -16.18 6.12 3.14
CA ALA A 227 -16.53 6.13 4.55
C ALA A 227 -15.70 7.17 5.33
N CYS A 228 -14.40 7.29 5.04
CA CYS A 228 -13.54 8.33 5.62
C CYS A 228 -13.98 9.74 5.22
N LEU A 229 -14.34 9.96 3.95
CA LEU A 229 -14.84 11.25 3.50
C LEU A 229 -16.20 11.60 4.11
N ARG A 230 -17.10 10.63 4.29
CA ARG A 230 -18.33 10.81 5.07
C ARG A 230 -18.01 11.17 6.52
N ALA A 231 -17.04 10.47 7.13
CA ALA A 231 -16.58 10.77 8.49
C ALA A 231 -16.11 12.22 8.63
N ALA A 232 -15.47 12.79 7.60
CA ALA A 232 -15.07 14.20 7.57
C ALA A 232 -16.30 15.14 7.50
N CYS A 233 -17.36 14.77 6.78
CA CYS A 233 -18.49 15.66 6.48
C CYS A 233 -19.72 15.53 7.41
N VAL A 234 -19.86 14.45 8.19
CA VAL A 234 -21.04 14.23 9.06
C VAL A 234 -21.21 15.28 10.14
N THR A 235 -22.46 15.57 10.50
CA THR A 235 -22.78 16.52 11.57
C THR A 235 -22.51 15.91 12.95
N GLY A 236 -22.33 16.78 13.95
CA GLY A 236 -22.23 16.34 15.34
C GLY A 236 -23.51 15.69 15.88
N GLU A 237 -24.68 15.92 15.26
CA GLU A 237 -25.92 15.21 15.62
C GLU A 237 -25.89 13.77 15.09
N GLN A 238 -25.51 13.57 13.83
CA GLN A 238 -25.35 12.24 13.23
C GLN A 238 -24.32 11.41 13.98
N LEU A 239 -23.17 12.00 14.34
CA LEU A 239 -22.17 11.32 15.15
C LEU A 239 -22.73 10.86 16.51
N LYS A 240 -23.57 11.67 17.17
CA LYS A 240 -24.23 11.26 18.41
C LYS A 240 -25.22 10.11 18.19
N GLU A 241 -25.94 10.11 17.08
CA GLU A 241 -26.86 9.02 16.70
C GLU A 241 -26.11 7.70 16.46
N PHE A 242 -24.89 7.76 15.93
CA PHE A 242 -23.99 6.61 15.80
C PHE A 242 -23.39 6.16 17.14
N GLY A 243 -23.76 6.81 18.25
CA GLY A 243 -23.21 6.51 19.58
C GLY A 243 -21.77 7.01 19.77
N VAL A 244 -21.32 7.95 18.93
CA VAL A 244 -19.99 8.56 19.03
C VAL A 244 -20.06 9.75 19.97
N SER A 245 -19.46 9.59 21.15
CA SER A 245 -19.22 10.70 22.07
C SER A 245 -17.73 11.10 22.08
N PRO A 246 -17.38 12.35 22.42
CA PRO A 246 -15.99 12.77 22.56
C PRO A 246 -15.16 11.91 23.52
N ARG A 247 -15.79 11.21 24.48
CA ARG A 247 -15.11 10.30 25.40
C ARG A 247 -14.78 8.94 24.77
N GLN A 248 -15.56 8.50 23.79
CA GLN A 248 -15.39 7.21 23.11
C GLN A 248 -14.45 7.30 21.90
N LEU A 249 -14.17 8.50 21.41
CA LEU A 249 -13.25 8.68 20.29
C LEU A 249 -11.80 8.32 20.63
N GLY A 250 -11.42 8.33 21.92
CA GLY A 250 -10.13 7.81 22.37
C GLY A 250 -10.07 6.28 22.50
N ASP A 251 -11.16 5.57 22.21
CA ASP A 251 -11.26 4.10 22.25
C ASP A 251 -11.40 3.54 20.82
N PRO A 252 -10.51 2.61 20.41
CA PRO A 252 -10.62 1.82 19.17
C PRO A 252 -12.03 1.39 18.80
N SER A 253 -12.78 0.90 19.79
CA SER A 253 -14.10 0.30 19.60
C SER A 253 -15.14 1.35 19.16
N GLY A 254 -15.01 2.59 19.66
CA GLY A 254 -15.90 3.69 19.32
C GLY A 254 -15.69 4.18 17.89
N ALA A 255 -14.44 4.27 17.45
CA ALA A 255 -14.10 4.65 16.08
C ALA A 255 -14.60 3.61 15.07
N MET A 256 -14.38 2.32 15.34
CA MET A 256 -14.88 1.24 14.48
C MET A 256 -16.40 1.20 14.36
N ALA A 257 -17.11 1.38 15.48
CA ALA A 257 -18.57 1.46 15.46
C ALA A 257 -19.08 2.63 14.60
N ALA A 258 -18.43 3.80 14.69
CA ALA A 258 -18.76 4.94 13.84
C ALA A 258 -18.56 4.62 12.36
N MET A 259 -17.42 4.04 12.02
CA MET A 259 -17.08 3.69 10.64
C MET A 259 -18.03 2.64 10.05
N ALA A 260 -18.56 1.72 10.86
CA ALA A 260 -19.57 0.77 10.41
C ALA A 260 -20.84 1.47 9.90
N TYR A 261 -21.31 2.53 10.57
CA TYR A 261 -22.44 3.33 10.07
C TYR A 261 -22.09 4.11 8.80
N LEU A 262 -20.84 4.60 8.70
CA LEU A 262 -20.36 5.43 7.59
C LEU A 262 -19.95 4.62 6.35
N SER A 263 -19.83 3.29 6.48
CA SER A 263 -19.58 2.38 5.36
C SER A 263 -20.65 2.47 4.27
N SER A 264 -21.86 2.87 4.65
CA SER A 264 -23.02 3.00 3.75
C SER A 264 -23.41 4.48 3.55
N PRO A 265 -24.00 4.81 2.38
CA PRO A 265 -24.54 6.15 2.13
C PRO A 265 -25.57 6.58 3.18
N LEU A 266 -25.44 7.80 3.71
CA LEU A 266 -26.37 8.30 4.73
C LEU A 266 -27.66 8.88 4.13
N SER A 267 -27.50 9.71 3.11
CA SER A 267 -28.62 10.26 2.32
C SER A 267 -28.09 10.84 1.02
N ALA A 268 -28.92 10.93 -0.01
CA ALA A 268 -28.51 11.52 -1.30
C ALA A 268 -27.98 12.97 -1.18
N ALA A 269 -28.54 13.75 -0.26
CA ALA A 269 -28.07 15.11 0.00
C ALA A 269 -26.69 15.13 0.68
N HIS A 270 -26.43 14.19 1.60
CA HIS A 270 -25.13 14.06 2.26
C HIS A 270 -24.05 13.58 1.29
N GLU A 271 -24.31 12.53 0.51
CA GLU A 271 -23.35 12.01 -0.47
C GLU A 271 -22.98 13.07 -1.51
N ARG A 272 -23.95 13.90 -1.92
CA ARG A 272 -23.68 15.01 -2.83
C ARG A 272 -22.66 15.99 -2.25
N VAL A 273 -22.76 16.34 -0.97
CA VAL A 273 -21.80 17.24 -0.32
C VAL A 273 -20.42 16.60 -0.24
N VAL A 274 -20.34 15.31 0.13
CA VAL A 274 -19.08 14.56 0.20
C VAL A 274 -18.38 14.55 -1.16
N ILE A 275 -19.11 14.24 -2.23
CA ILE A 275 -18.57 14.19 -3.59
C ILE A 275 -18.18 15.59 -4.09
N GLU A 276 -19.02 16.61 -3.87
CA GLU A 276 -18.72 17.99 -4.30
C GLU A 276 -17.47 18.55 -3.61
N GLU A 277 -17.27 18.28 -2.32
CA GLU A 277 -16.05 18.68 -1.60
C GLU A 277 -14.82 17.94 -2.14
N ALA A 278 -14.90 16.61 -2.30
CA ALA A 278 -13.80 15.80 -2.84
C ALA A 278 -13.38 16.25 -4.25
N LEU A 279 -14.34 16.48 -5.14
CA LEU A 279 -14.07 16.97 -6.50
C LEU A 279 -13.45 18.38 -6.48
N SER A 280 -13.93 19.27 -5.62
CA SER A 280 -13.36 20.62 -5.45
C SER A 280 -11.89 20.55 -5.01
N ARG A 281 -11.57 19.64 -4.10
CA ARG A 281 -10.21 19.41 -3.61
C ARG A 281 -9.30 18.79 -4.66
N LEU A 282 -9.79 17.79 -5.39
CA LEU A 282 -9.06 17.19 -6.51
C LEU A 282 -8.69 18.23 -7.56
N ALA A 283 -9.63 19.09 -7.96
CA ALA A 283 -9.34 20.17 -8.91
C ALA A 283 -8.26 21.15 -8.39
N SER A 284 -8.25 21.42 -7.07
CA SER A 284 -7.20 22.23 -6.44
C SER A 284 -5.84 21.52 -6.44
N LEU A 285 -5.80 20.22 -6.14
CA LEU A 285 -4.59 19.40 -6.18
C LEU A 285 -4.02 19.30 -7.58
N GLU A 286 -4.86 19.08 -8.59
CA GLU A 286 -4.48 19.05 -10.01
C GLU A 286 -3.77 20.35 -10.41
N GLY A 287 -4.29 21.50 -9.96
CA GLY A 287 -3.67 22.81 -10.18
C GLY A 287 -2.31 23.02 -9.52
N GLN A 288 -1.95 22.22 -8.50
CA GLN A 288 -0.64 22.27 -7.83
C GLN A 288 0.43 21.45 -8.56
N TYR A 289 0.03 20.48 -9.38
CA TYR A 289 0.95 19.84 -10.31
C TYR A 289 1.37 20.86 -11.36
N GLY A 290 2.66 21.24 -11.31
CA GLY A 290 3.22 22.16 -12.29
C GLY A 290 3.01 21.64 -13.73
N ALA A 291 3.07 22.54 -14.71
CA ALA A 291 3.16 22.12 -16.10
C ALA A 291 4.30 21.11 -16.24
N LEU A 292 3.98 19.97 -16.84
CA LEU A 292 4.94 18.90 -17.06
C LEU A 292 6.23 19.45 -17.70
N PRO A 293 7.43 19.12 -17.17
CA PRO A 293 8.67 19.47 -17.86
C PRO A 293 8.63 18.90 -19.29
N SER A 294 9.18 19.63 -20.26
CA SER A 294 9.13 19.13 -21.64
C SER A 294 9.90 17.82 -21.75
N ALA A 295 9.55 16.94 -22.70
CA ALA A 295 10.27 15.68 -22.91
C ALA A 295 11.79 15.88 -23.13
N GLN A 296 12.20 17.07 -23.62
CA GLN A 296 13.61 17.44 -23.78
C GLN A 296 14.33 17.74 -22.46
N ASP A 297 13.61 18.13 -21.41
CA ASP A 297 14.18 18.43 -20.08
C ASP A 297 14.43 17.16 -19.25
N ALA A 298 13.72 16.07 -19.57
CA ALA A 298 13.76 14.82 -18.81
C ALA A 298 14.71 13.76 -19.42
N THR A 299 15.14 13.91 -20.68
CA THR A 299 16.09 13.00 -21.36
C THR A 299 17.51 12.98 -20.80
N GLY A 300 17.85 13.82 -19.82
CA GLY A 300 19.22 13.98 -19.34
C GLY A 300 19.56 13.37 -17.97
N LEU A 301 18.61 12.77 -17.23
CA LEU A 301 18.78 12.67 -15.77
C LEU A 301 18.71 11.29 -15.13
N ILE A 302 18.26 10.23 -15.81
CA ILE A 302 18.39 8.86 -15.34
C ILE A 302 18.49 7.94 -16.58
N GLU A 303 19.66 7.39 -16.87
CA GLU A 303 19.75 6.28 -17.82
C GLU A 303 18.87 5.13 -17.29
N GLY A 304 17.76 4.82 -17.98
CA GLY A 304 16.94 3.65 -17.68
C GLY A 304 15.48 3.91 -17.26
N VAL A 305 15.05 5.15 -17.04
CA VAL A 305 13.62 5.46 -16.80
C VAL A 305 13.15 6.49 -17.82
N ASP A 306 12.19 6.08 -18.66
CA ASP A 306 11.74 6.86 -19.81
C ASP A 306 11.06 8.15 -19.35
N ALA A 307 11.70 9.29 -19.66
CA ALA A 307 11.20 10.64 -19.46
C ALA A 307 9.76 10.85 -19.94
N VAL A 308 9.37 10.16 -21.01
CA VAL A 308 8.03 10.19 -21.60
C VAL A 308 6.97 9.63 -20.64
N TRP A 309 7.38 8.79 -19.69
CA TRP A 309 6.49 8.06 -18.81
C TRP A 309 6.07 8.84 -17.56
N ILE A 310 6.99 9.60 -16.93
CA ILE A 310 6.63 10.53 -15.84
C ILE A 310 5.58 11.52 -16.33
N LEU A 311 5.67 11.93 -17.60
CA LEU A 311 4.71 12.81 -18.25
C LEU A 311 3.32 12.16 -18.38
N ARG A 312 3.28 10.85 -18.64
CA ARG A 312 2.03 10.10 -18.84
C ARG A 312 1.27 9.82 -17.53
N GLN A 313 1.97 9.62 -16.41
CA GLN A 313 1.31 9.47 -15.10
C GLN A 313 0.67 10.76 -14.62
N VAL A 314 1.27 11.91 -14.92
CA VAL A 314 0.68 13.21 -14.60
C VAL A 314 -0.51 13.52 -15.51
N GLU A 315 -0.56 12.95 -16.72
CA GLU A 315 -1.71 13.08 -17.63
C GLU A 315 -2.90 12.21 -17.20
N LEU A 316 -2.65 11.09 -16.51
CA LEU A 316 -3.69 10.25 -15.88
C LEU A 316 -4.19 10.82 -14.55
N ALA A 317 -3.37 11.61 -13.85
CA ALA A 317 -3.77 12.32 -12.65
C ALA A 317 -4.64 13.58 -12.93
N ARG A 318 -4.95 13.87 -14.20
CA ARG A 318 -5.84 14.94 -14.68
C ARG A 318 -7.11 14.33 -15.25
#